data_AF-A0A0S8CKG3-F1
#
_entry.id   AF-A0A0S8CKG3-F1
#
_cell.length_a   1.000
_cell.length_b   1.000
_cell.length_c   1.000
_cell.angle_alpha   90.00
_cell.angle_beta   90.00
_cell.angle_gamma   90.00
#
_symmetry.space_group_name_H-M   'P 1'
#
loop_
_entity.id
_entity.type
_entity.pdbx_description
1 polymer ?
#
loop_
_entity_poly.entity_id
_entity_poly.type
_entity_poly.pdbx_seq_one_letter_code
_entity_poly.pdbx_strand_id
1 'polypeptide(L)'
;MKKVLLAILFLLTSLGYQQLVDQKIALASIPKENLNLFEVTQSYQTGLMKVIELQEGMALFVEKCSECHELDRALTVYKDPKILEQTIKKMQSYSKGAITDQQTKELVGFHVSEQQREIIAFKETCTHCHDDKRINNRTLSADQWLETIKRMQQKASELISDEKINLLAAYFHRRELTMAKIFSGQCHVCHYVSGGKATSMNLSGELGGVVVLASEELGERFQRKDLDSLVSYHIRKELEQMDLYRNNCKTCHPDGQPKREKLGQVKKGGRSRDEWISLIASLQGQDLNKETRNKIKSQIDYHVSRYLKSGDKILGYK
;
A
#
# COMPACT_ATOMS: atom_id res chain seq x y z
N MET A 1 4.07 39.59 -8.26
CA MET A 1 3.93 38.24 -8.84
C MET A 1 2.77 37.43 -8.24
N LYS A 2 2.66 37.19 -6.92
CA LYS A 2 1.55 36.39 -6.33
C LYS A 2 0.12 36.84 -6.73
N LYS A 3 -0.16 38.14 -6.80
CA LYS A 3 -1.48 38.67 -7.21
C LYS A 3 -1.81 38.42 -8.69
N VAL A 4 -0.79 38.33 -9.56
CA VAL A 4 -0.97 38.07 -11.00
C VAL A 4 -1.24 36.59 -11.24
N LEU A 5 -0.59 35.70 -10.49
CA LEU A 5 -0.84 34.25 -10.56
C LEU A 5 -2.27 33.89 -10.11
N LEU A 6 -2.76 34.52 -9.04
CA LEU A 6 -4.13 34.35 -8.54
C LEU A 6 -5.19 34.83 -9.55
N ALA A 7 -4.95 35.94 -10.25
CA ALA A 7 -5.86 36.45 -11.27
C ALA A 7 -5.91 35.53 -12.50
N ILE A 8 -4.78 34.96 -12.91
CA ILE A 8 -4.70 34.00 -14.03
C ILE A 8 -5.42 32.70 -13.66
N LEU A 9 -5.22 32.16 -12.45
CA LEU A 9 -5.97 31.00 -11.97
C LEU A 9 -7.48 31.26 -11.97
N PHE A 10 -7.91 32.42 -11.49
CA PHE A 10 -9.34 32.79 -11.46
C PHE A 10 -9.96 32.87 -12.86
N LEU A 11 -9.25 33.46 -13.82
CA LEU A 11 -9.71 33.55 -15.21
C LEU A 11 -9.75 32.18 -15.90
N LEU A 12 -8.79 31.29 -15.64
CA LEU A 12 -8.80 29.93 -16.18
C LEU A 12 -9.96 29.10 -15.59
N THR A 13 -10.28 29.30 -14.30
CA THR A 13 -11.45 28.66 -13.69
C THR A 13 -12.77 29.20 -14.24
N SER A 14 -12.88 30.51 -14.52
CA SER A 14 -14.13 31.08 -15.06
C SER A 14 -14.36 30.72 -16.52
N LEU A 15 -13.31 30.64 -17.35
CA LEU A 15 -13.43 30.21 -18.75
C LEU A 15 -13.84 28.73 -18.84
N GLY A 16 -13.21 27.86 -18.03
CA GLY A 16 -13.59 26.44 -17.96
C GLY A 16 -15.02 26.25 -17.48
N TYR A 17 -15.46 27.06 -16.49
CA TYR A 17 -16.83 27.01 -15.99
C TYR A 17 -17.86 27.41 -17.05
N GLN A 18 -17.60 28.49 -17.81
CA GLN A 18 -18.53 28.94 -18.84
C GLN A 18 -18.67 27.91 -19.98
N GLN A 19 -17.56 27.30 -20.40
CA GLN A 19 -17.56 26.26 -21.42
C GLN A 19 -18.35 25.00 -20.99
N LEU A 20 -18.35 24.68 -19.70
CA LEU A 20 -19.16 23.59 -19.12
C LEU A 20 -20.65 23.94 -19.05
N VAL A 21 -21.00 25.21 -18.78
CA VAL A 21 -22.39 25.69 -18.79
C VAL A 21 -22.96 25.63 -20.21
N ASP A 22 -22.18 26.06 -21.20
CA ASP A 22 -22.60 26.03 -22.62
C ASP A 22 -22.79 24.58 -23.14
N GLN A 23 -21.94 23.63 -22.70
CA GLN A 23 -22.14 22.20 -22.98
C GLN A 23 -23.42 21.64 -22.35
N LYS A 24 -23.78 22.05 -21.12
CA LYS A 24 -25.03 21.64 -20.48
C LYS A 24 -26.26 22.15 -21.25
N ILE A 25 -26.21 23.37 -21.79
CA ILE A 25 -27.30 23.95 -22.59
C ILE A 25 -27.46 23.20 -23.93
N ALA A 26 -26.35 22.84 -24.58
CA ALA A 26 -26.39 22.08 -25.83
C ALA A 26 -27.02 20.68 -25.65
N LEU A 27 -26.76 20.00 -24.52
CA LEU A 27 -27.32 18.68 -24.22
C LEU A 27 -28.83 18.70 -23.92
N ALA A 28 -29.37 19.83 -23.44
CA ALA A 28 -30.81 20.00 -23.17
C ALA A 28 -31.67 20.09 -24.44
N SER A 29 -31.05 20.18 -25.62
CA SER A 29 -31.72 20.37 -26.92
C SER A 29 -31.95 19.07 -27.70
N ILE A 30 -31.56 17.91 -27.15
CA ILE A 30 -31.60 16.63 -27.86
C ILE A 30 -33.00 15.98 -27.72
N PRO A 31 -33.63 15.49 -28.81
CA PRO A 31 -34.95 14.87 -28.78
C PRO A 31 -35.02 13.65 -27.84
N LYS A 32 -36.14 13.52 -27.11
CA LYS A 32 -36.37 12.52 -26.05
C LYS A 32 -36.47 11.05 -26.52
N GLU A 33 -36.34 10.78 -27.83
CA GLU A 33 -36.53 9.46 -28.42
C GLU A 33 -35.30 8.53 -28.28
N ASN A 34 -34.20 9.01 -27.70
CA ASN A 34 -33.00 8.22 -27.44
C ASN A 34 -32.86 7.91 -25.93
N LEU A 35 -33.47 6.81 -25.47
CA LEU A 35 -33.37 6.32 -24.09
C LEU A 35 -31.94 5.97 -23.63
N ASN A 36 -30.97 5.91 -24.54
CA ASN A 36 -29.56 5.66 -24.24
C ASN A 36 -28.81 6.95 -23.81
N LEU A 37 -29.40 8.14 -23.96
CA LEU A 37 -28.73 9.40 -23.65
C LEU A 37 -28.64 9.67 -22.14
N PHE A 38 -29.62 9.20 -21.35
CA PHE A 38 -29.63 9.42 -19.90
C PHE A 38 -28.48 8.70 -19.19
N GLU A 39 -28.25 7.42 -19.51
CA GLU A 39 -27.15 6.63 -18.95
C GLU A 39 -25.78 7.21 -19.33
N VAL A 40 -25.66 7.70 -20.56
CA VAL A 40 -24.46 8.39 -21.04
C VAL A 40 -24.22 9.67 -20.22
N THR A 41 -25.23 10.52 -20.02
CA THR A 41 -25.09 11.75 -19.23
C THR A 41 -24.77 11.48 -17.75
N GLN A 42 -25.36 10.44 -17.14
CA GLN A 42 -25.09 10.07 -15.76
C GLN A 42 -23.66 9.53 -15.57
N SER A 43 -23.18 8.74 -16.53
CA SER A 43 -21.79 8.28 -16.56
C SER A 43 -20.81 9.45 -16.68
N TYR A 44 -21.05 10.39 -17.59
CA TYR A 44 -20.23 11.60 -17.74
C TYR A 44 -20.23 12.48 -16.49
N GLN A 45 -21.40 12.70 -15.87
CA GLN A 45 -21.49 13.48 -14.63
C GLN A 45 -20.71 12.81 -13.49
N THR A 46 -20.82 11.49 -13.37
CA THR A 46 -20.08 10.72 -12.35
C THR A 46 -18.57 10.77 -12.59
N GLY A 47 -18.13 10.65 -13.85
CA GLY A 47 -16.72 10.75 -14.23
C GLY A 47 -16.15 12.13 -13.96
N LEU A 48 -16.88 13.19 -14.33
CA LEU A 48 -16.45 14.57 -14.12
C LEU A 48 -16.33 14.92 -12.64
N MET A 49 -17.27 14.45 -11.81
CA MET A 49 -17.21 14.69 -10.36
C MET A 49 -15.99 14.03 -9.71
N LYS A 50 -15.64 12.81 -10.13
CA LYS A 50 -14.42 12.14 -9.65
C LYS A 50 -13.14 12.88 -10.02
N VAL A 51 -13.08 13.49 -11.21
CA VAL A 51 -11.91 14.28 -11.63
C VAL A 51 -11.76 15.53 -10.77
N ILE A 52 -12.87 16.22 -10.49
CA ILE A 52 -12.88 17.42 -9.65
C ILE A 52 -12.49 17.07 -8.21
N GLU A 53 -13.10 16.04 -7.62
CA GLU A 53 -12.76 15.56 -6.27
C GLU A 53 -11.26 15.22 -6.14
N LEU A 54 -10.69 14.61 -7.17
CA LEU A 54 -9.26 14.27 -7.19
C LEU A 54 -8.37 15.51 -7.28
N GLN A 55 -8.75 16.50 -8.08
CA GLN A 55 -8.01 17.76 -8.20
C GLN A 55 -8.06 18.57 -6.89
N GLU A 56 -9.23 18.65 -6.26
CA GLU A 56 -9.40 19.29 -4.96
C GLU A 56 -8.60 18.56 -3.87
N GLY A 57 -8.66 17.23 -3.86
CA GLY A 57 -7.86 16.39 -2.97
C GLY A 57 -6.36 16.58 -3.16
N MET A 58 -5.88 16.67 -4.41
CA MET A 58 -4.48 16.95 -4.73
C MET A 58 -4.07 18.36 -4.29
N ALA A 59 -4.90 19.36 -4.54
CA ALA A 59 -4.63 20.73 -4.12
C ALA A 59 -4.51 20.83 -2.59
N LEU A 60 -5.44 20.20 -1.87
CA LEU A 60 -5.39 20.11 -0.41
C LEU A 60 -4.16 19.35 0.08
N PHE A 61 -3.81 18.23 -0.57
CA PHE A 61 -2.62 17.46 -0.23
C PHE A 61 -1.34 18.29 -0.41
N VAL A 62 -1.19 18.99 -1.53
CA VAL A 62 -0.05 19.89 -1.76
C VAL A 62 -0.02 20.98 -0.70
N GLU A 63 -1.14 21.65 -0.45
CA GLU A 63 -1.23 22.73 0.53
C GLU A 63 -0.84 22.26 1.94
N LYS A 64 -1.36 21.11 2.40
CA LYS A 64 -1.20 20.68 3.80
C LYS A 64 0.07 19.86 4.04
N CYS A 65 0.58 19.15 3.05
CA CYS A 65 1.68 18.20 3.25
C CYS A 65 3.04 18.73 2.78
N SER A 66 3.08 19.64 1.79
CA SER A 66 4.36 20.16 1.25
C SER A 66 5.13 21.05 2.23
N GLU A 67 4.49 21.58 3.27
CA GLU A 67 5.14 22.42 4.27
C GLU A 67 6.18 21.64 5.10
N CYS A 68 5.99 20.33 5.27
CA CYS A 68 6.79 19.49 6.15
C CYS A 68 7.40 18.25 5.46
N HIS A 69 6.87 17.84 4.31
CA HIS A 69 7.25 16.61 3.64
C HIS A 69 7.42 16.81 2.15
N GLU A 70 8.43 16.15 1.58
CA GLU A 70 8.46 15.87 0.15
C GLU A 70 7.18 15.10 -0.24
N LEU A 71 6.45 15.60 -1.24
CA LEU A 71 5.15 15.05 -1.63
C LEU A 71 5.24 13.56 -1.97
N ASP A 72 6.32 13.16 -2.64
CA ASP A 72 6.60 11.78 -3.00
C ASP A 72 6.63 10.88 -1.77
N ARG A 73 7.25 11.35 -0.67
CA ARG A 73 7.36 10.58 0.58
C ARG A 73 5.98 10.17 1.11
N ALA A 74 5.02 11.09 1.10
CA ALA A 74 3.68 10.82 1.60
C ALA A 74 2.86 9.93 0.65
N LEU A 75 3.21 9.89 -0.64
CA LEU A 75 2.59 9.04 -1.65
C LEU A 75 3.27 7.67 -1.82
N THR A 76 4.34 7.36 -1.09
CA THR A 76 5.14 6.14 -1.38
C THR A 76 4.57 4.80 -0.90
N VAL A 77 3.52 4.77 -0.10
CA VAL A 77 3.09 3.54 0.60
C VAL A 77 1.62 3.24 0.37
N TYR A 78 1.32 2.01 -0.05
CA TYR A 78 -0.04 1.48 0.02
C TYR A 78 -0.45 1.28 1.46
N LYS A 79 -1.56 1.87 1.84
CA LYS A 79 -2.09 1.83 3.20
C LYS A 79 -3.59 1.65 3.15
N ASP A 80 -4.09 0.82 4.05
CA ASP A 80 -5.52 0.72 4.32
C ASP A 80 -6.10 2.11 4.68
N PRO A 81 -7.33 2.44 4.24
CA PRO A 81 -7.94 3.74 4.54
C PRO A 81 -7.95 4.12 6.02
N LYS A 82 -8.16 3.15 6.93
CA LYS A 82 -8.15 3.41 8.38
C LYS A 82 -6.74 3.75 8.87
N ILE A 83 -5.71 3.09 8.32
CA ILE A 83 -4.31 3.37 8.64
C ILE A 83 -3.88 4.73 8.07
N LEU A 84 -4.38 5.11 6.89
CA LEU A 84 -4.20 6.47 6.35
C LEU A 84 -4.84 7.52 7.26
N GLU A 85 -6.09 7.30 7.68
CA GLU A 85 -6.80 8.20 8.58
C GLU A 85 -6.03 8.38 9.90
N GLN A 86 -5.58 7.28 10.51
CA GLN A 86 -4.74 7.32 11.71
C GLN A 86 -3.42 8.07 11.47
N THR A 87 -2.78 7.87 10.32
CA THR A 87 -1.56 8.59 9.95
C THR A 87 -1.83 10.09 9.87
N ILE A 88 -2.90 10.51 9.17
CA ILE A 88 -3.22 11.92 8.98
C ILE A 88 -3.68 12.57 10.30
N LYS A 89 -4.47 11.88 11.13
CA LYS A 89 -4.81 12.35 12.50
C LYS A 89 -3.58 12.50 13.37
N LYS A 90 -2.58 11.63 13.23
CA LYS A 90 -1.30 11.79 13.91
C LYS A 90 -0.58 13.05 13.42
N MET A 91 -0.55 13.32 12.12
CA MET A 91 0.01 14.57 11.58
C MET A 91 -0.76 15.81 12.08
N GLN A 92 -2.09 15.75 12.08
CA GLN A 92 -2.97 16.78 12.63
C GLN A 92 -2.62 17.12 14.10
N SER A 93 -2.27 16.10 14.91
CA SER A 93 -1.85 16.31 16.30
C SER A 93 -0.52 17.05 16.44
N TYR A 94 0.38 16.92 15.47
CA TYR A 94 1.66 17.62 15.43
C TYR A 94 1.53 19.05 14.93
N SER A 95 0.63 19.27 13.97
CA SER A 95 0.34 20.59 13.38
C SER A 95 -1.00 21.12 13.91
N LYS A 96 -1.04 21.53 15.19
CA LYS A 96 -2.28 21.99 15.86
C LYS A 96 -3.01 23.05 15.01
N GLY A 97 -4.18 22.67 14.50
CA GLY A 97 -5.06 23.56 13.72
C GLY A 97 -4.75 23.66 12.21
N ALA A 98 -3.71 23.01 11.70
CA ALA A 98 -3.36 23.08 10.27
C ALA A 98 -4.24 22.18 9.39
N ILE A 99 -4.77 21.09 9.96
CA ILE A 99 -5.62 20.10 9.29
C ILE A 99 -6.91 19.94 10.11
N THR A 100 -8.06 20.09 9.47
CA THR A 100 -9.38 19.82 10.10
C THR A 100 -9.78 18.35 9.94
N ASP A 101 -10.78 17.91 10.70
CA ASP A 101 -11.33 16.55 10.57
C ASP A 101 -11.96 16.32 9.19
N GLN A 102 -12.54 17.36 8.60
CA GLN A 102 -13.08 17.31 7.25
C GLN A 102 -11.96 17.15 6.22
N GLN A 103 -10.90 17.97 6.33
CA GLN A 103 -9.71 17.85 5.47
C GLN A 103 -9.02 16.49 5.64
N THR A 104 -9.06 15.90 6.84
CA THR A 104 -8.56 14.55 7.06
C THR A 104 -9.29 13.53 6.19
N LYS A 105 -10.63 13.60 6.11
CA LYS A 105 -11.42 12.72 5.25
C LYS A 105 -11.12 12.93 3.77
N GLU A 106 -10.99 14.18 3.35
CA GLU A 106 -10.65 14.55 1.96
C GLU A 106 -9.26 14.03 1.56
N LEU A 107 -8.26 14.18 2.43
CA LEU A 107 -6.92 13.65 2.21
C LEU A 107 -6.91 12.11 2.17
N VAL A 108 -7.67 11.44 3.03
CA VAL A 108 -7.83 9.97 2.97
C VAL A 108 -8.47 9.58 1.63
N GLY A 109 -9.56 10.24 1.23
CA GLY A 109 -10.25 10.00 -0.03
C GLY A 109 -9.34 10.19 -1.25
N PHE A 110 -8.52 11.23 -1.26
CA PHE A 110 -7.50 11.47 -2.27
C PHE A 110 -6.50 10.31 -2.35
N HIS A 111 -5.88 9.92 -1.23
CA HIS A 111 -4.91 8.83 -1.21
C HIS A 111 -5.49 7.49 -1.70
N VAL A 112 -6.72 7.16 -1.26
CA VAL A 112 -7.40 5.94 -1.68
C VAL A 112 -7.72 5.97 -3.17
N SER A 113 -8.17 7.11 -3.69
CA SER A 113 -8.49 7.29 -5.11
C SER A 113 -7.24 7.13 -5.99
N GLU A 114 -6.11 7.72 -5.59
CA GLU A 114 -4.84 7.57 -6.29
C GLU A 114 -4.35 6.12 -6.29
N GLN A 115 -4.37 5.46 -5.13
CA GLN A 115 -4.04 4.03 -5.02
C GLN A 115 -4.93 3.16 -5.91
N GLN A 116 -6.23 3.48 -5.99
CA GLN A 116 -7.17 2.73 -6.81
C GLN A 116 -6.93 2.95 -8.32
N ARG A 117 -6.62 4.17 -8.76
CA ARG A 117 -6.30 4.48 -10.17
C ARG A 117 -5.10 3.67 -10.66
N GLU A 118 -4.09 3.54 -9.83
CA GLU A 118 -2.92 2.71 -10.13
C GLU A 118 -3.23 1.22 -10.23
N ILE A 119 -4.00 0.69 -9.28
CA ILE A 119 -4.42 -0.71 -9.29
C ILE A 119 -5.26 -1.01 -10.54
N ILE A 120 -6.16 -0.09 -10.92
CA ILE A 120 -6.95 -0.19 -12.15
C ILE A 120 -6.03 -0.15 -13.36
N ALA A 121 -5.12 0.83 -13.45
CA ALA A 121 -4.16 0.90 -14.54
C ALA A 121 -3.35 -0.39 -14.69
N PHE A 122 -2.87 -0.96 -13.57
CA PHE A 122 -2.18 -2.24 -13.57
C PHE A 122 -3.04 -3.39 -14.10
N LYS A 123 -4.26 -3.56 -13.58
CA LYS A 123 -5.18 -4.65 -13.98
C LYS A 123 -5.62 -4.52 -15.44
N GLU A 124 -6.04 -3.34 -15.86
CA GLU A 124 -6.53 -3.15 -17.23
C GLU A 124 -5.42 -3.24 -18.28
N THR A 125 -4.17 -2.99 -17.89
CA THR A 125 -3.07 -2.88 -18.84
C THR A 125 -2.14 -4.09 -18.80
N CYS A 126 -1.60 -4.42 -17.62
CA CYS A 126 -0.57 -5.44 -17.50
C CYS A 126 -1.15 -6.86 -17.47
N THR A 127 -2.31 -7.03 -16.84
CA THR A 127 -2.88 -8.38 -16.64
C THR A 127 -3.68 -8.87 -17.85
N HIS A 128 -3.81 -8.03 -18.89
CA HIS A 128 -4.40 -8.43 -20.17
C HIS A 128 -3.52 -9.45 -20.91
N CYS A 129 -2.20 -9.32 -20.82
CA CYS A 129 -1.25 -10.17 -21.54
C CYS A 129 -0.35 -11.02 -20.63
N HIS A 130 -0.30 -10.72 -19.34
CA HIS A 130 0.58 -11.38 -18.38
C HIS A 130 -0.20 -11.79 -17.15
N ASP A 131 0.14 -12.94 -16.57
CA ASP A 131 -0.38 -13.28 -15.27
C ASP A 131 0.27 -12.41 -14.17
N ASP A 132 -0.51 -12.06 -13.15
CA ASP A 132 -0.06 -11.29 -11.99
C ASP A 132 1.19 -11.89 -11.37
N LYS A 133 1.27 -13.22 -11.34
CA LYS A 133 2.37 -13.96 -10.74
C LYS A 133 3.69 -13.62 -11.45
N ARG A 134 3.76 -13.69 -12.78
CA ARG A 134 4.93 -13.31 -13.58
C ARG A 134 5.39 -11.88 -13.33
N ILE A 135 4.48 -10.93 -13.26
CA ILE A 135 4.83 -9.51 -13.05
C ILE A 135 5.31 -9.27 -11.61
N ASN A 136 4.60 -9.83 -10.63
CA ASN A 136 4.91 -9.71 -9.22
C ASN A 136 6.16 -10.51 -8.80
N ASN A 137 6.71 -11.34 -9.69
CA ASN A 137 7.98 -12.02 -9.46
C ASN A 137 9.22 -11.20 -9.76
N ARG A 138 9.06 -10.04 -10.40
CA ARG A 138 10.19 -9.16 -10.73
C ARG A 138 10.39 -8.14 -9.62
N THR A 139 11.65 -7.94 -9.25
CA THR A 139 12.10 -6.84 -8.40
C THR A 139 13.00 -5.97 -9.26
N LEU A 140 12.56 -4.74 -9.52
CA LEU A 140 13.26 -3.76 -10.34
C LEU A 140 13.21 -2.41 -9.61
N SER A 141 14.20 -1.57 -9.82
CA SER A 141 14.16 -0.16 -9.40
C SER A 141 13.04 0.61 -10.13
N ALA A 142 12.70 1.80 -9.63
CA ALA A 142 11.71 2.67 -10.26
C ALA A 142 12.05 2.97 -11.73
N ASP A 143 13.32 3.31 -12.01
CA ASP A 143 13.79 3.60 -13.38
C ASP A 143 13.72 2.37 -14.28
N GLN A 144 14.09 1.19 -13.77
CA GLN A 144 14.00 -0.07 -14.52
C GLN A 144 12.54 -0.46 -14.80
N TRP A 145 11.61 -0.20 -13.87
CA TRP A 145 10.18 -0.38 -14.10
C TRP A 145 9.66 0.58 -15.16
N LEU A 146 10.01 1.87 -15.08
CA LEU A 146 9.62 2.87 -16.08
C LEU A 146 10.13 2.50 -17.48
N GLU A 147 11.39 2.10 -17.61
CA GLU A 147 11.96 1.64 -18.87
C GLU A 147 11.23 0.39 -19.39
N THR A 148 10.90 -0.55 -18.49
CA THR A 148 10.12 -1.73 -18.83
C THR A 148 8.73 -1.38 -19.34
N ILE A 149 8.03 -0.45 -18.68
CA ILE A 149 6.70 0.02 -19.10
C ILE A 149 6.79 0.70 -20.47
N LYS A 150 7.78 1.58 -20.70
CA LYS A 150 7.98 2.22 -22.02
C LYS A 150 8.22 1.20 -23.13
N ARG A 151 9.01 0.15 -22.89
CA ARG A 151 9.17 -0.95 -23.85
C ARG A 151 7.88 -1.75 -24.07
N MET A 152 7.04 -1.89 -23.05
CA MET A 152 5.73 -2.55 -23.20
C MET A 152 4.76 -1.65 -24.00
N GLN A 153 4.79 -0.34 -23.78
CA GLN A 153 4.01 0.63 -24.55
C GLN A 153 4.35 0.55 -26.04
N GLN A 154 5.63 0.44 -26.41
CA GLN A 154 6.03 0.26 -27.81
C GLN A 154 5.42 -1.00 -28.46
N LYS A 155 5.03 -2.00 -27.67
CA LYS A 155 4.45 -3.27 -28.15
C LYS A 155 2.93 -3.30 -28.08
N ALA A 156 2.33 -2.48 -27.24
CA ALA A 156 0.89 -2.45 -26.95
C ALA A 156 0.45 -1.00 -26.69
N SER A 157 0.70 -0.12 -27.67
CA SER A 157 0.46 1.33 -27.54
C SER A 157 -1.01 1.67 -27.34
N GLU A 158 -1.90 0.80 -27.78
CA GLU A 158 -3.35 0.89 -27.61
C GLU A 158 -3.81 0.58 -26.17
N LEU A 159 -3.03 -0.20 -25.41
CA LEU A 159 -3.32 -0.54 -24.01
C LEU A 159 -2.64 0.42 -23.03
N ILE A 160 -1.43 0.90 -23.37
CA ILE A 160 -0.59 1.73 -22.51
C ILE A 160 -0.52 3.17 -23.05
N SER A 161 -1.49 4.00 -22.67
CA SER A 161 -1.42 5.44 -22.94
C SER A 161 -0.31 6.11 -22.12
N ASP A 162 0.13 7.30 -22.55
CA ASP A 162 1.13 8.09 -21.82
C ASP A 162 0.70 8.39 -20.37
N GLU A 163 -0.60 8.65 -20.16
CA GLU A 163 -1.16 8.82 -18.82
C GLU A 163 -0.96 7.56 -17.96
N LYS A 164 -1.24 6.37 -18.54
CA LYS A 164 -1.10 5.09 -17.84
C LYS A 164 0.36 4.77 -17.49
N ILE A 165 1.35 5.28 -18.24
CA ILE A 165 2.77 5.06 -17.89
C ILE A 165 3.07 5.54 -16.47
N ASN A 166 2.61 6.75 -16.14
CA ASN A 166 2.90 7.35 -14.83
C ASN A 166 2.18 6.60 -13.71
N LEU A 167 0.92 6.21 -13.93
CA LEU A 167 0.16 5.38 -12.98
C LEU A 167 0.83 4.01 -12.75
N LEU A 168 1.30 3.37 -13.81
CA LEU A 168 1.99 2.08 -13.72
C LEU A 168 3.36 2.21 -13.03
N ALA A 169 4.12 3.27 -13.32
CA ALA A 169 5.40 3.52 -12.68
C ALA A 169 5.23 3.75 -11.17
N ALA A 170 4.24 4.57 -10.79
CA ALA A 170 3.91 4.84 -9.39
C ALA A 170 3.39 3.57 -8.67
N TYR A 171 2.55 2.76 -9.32
CA TYR A 171 2.12 1.45 -8.82
C TYR A 171 3.31 0.56 -8.44
N PHE A 172 4.25 0.34 -9.37
CA PHE A 172 5.39 -0.53 -9.12
C PHE A 172 6.34 0.06 -8.08
N HIS A 173 6.57 1.37 -8.11
CA HIS A 173 7.40 2.03 -7.12
C HIS A 173 6.85 1.84 -5.70
N ARG A 174 5.56 2.13 -5.49
CA ARG A 174 4.89 1.93 -4.19
C ARG A 174 4.91 0.47 -3.76
N ARG A 175 4.72 -0.46 -4.69
CA ARG A 175 4.79 -1.90 -4.42
C ARG A 175 6.17 -2.28 -3.88
N GLU A 176 7.24 -1.92 -4.57
CA GLU A 176 8.62 -2.25 -4.13
C GLU A 176 8.94 -1.63 -2.76
N LEU A 177 8.52 -0.39 -2.51
CA LEU A 177 8.70 0.25 -1.21
C LEU A 177 7.89 -0.40 -0.10
N THR A 178 6.66 -0.83 -0.41
CA THR A 178 5.83 -1.57 0.54
C THR A 178 6.54 -2.86 0.92
N MET A 179 6.97 -3.66 -0.06
CA MET A 179 7.74 -4.90 0.15
C MET A 179 8.99 -4.66 0.98
N ALA A 180 9.81 -3.66 0.63
CA ALA A 180 11.02 -3.31 1.37
C ALA A 180 10.73 -2.97 2.84
N LYS A 181 9.64 -2.27 3.12
CA LYS A 181 9.21 -1.97 4.50
C LYS A 181 8.86 -3.24 5.27
N ILE A 182 8.13 -4.17 4.64
CA ILE A 182 7.83 -5.47 5.25
C ILE A 182 9.10 -6.20 5.66
N PHE A 183 10.05 -6.31 4.73
CA PHE A 183 11.31 -6.98 5.00
C PHE A 183 12.12 -6.27 6.09
N SER A 184 12.24 -4.95 6.04
CA SER A 184 12.99 -4.19 7.06
C SER A 184 12.40 -4.34 8.47
N GLY A 185 11.06 -4.33 8.59
CA GLY A 185 10.37 -4.52 9.86
C GLY A 185 10.55 -5.94 10.41
N GLN A 186 10.45 -6.95 9.55
CA GLN A 186 10.65 -8.35 9.92
C GLN A 186 12.12 -8.66 10.28
N CYS A 187 13.08 -8.13 9.53
CA CYS A 187 14.51 -8.27 9.86
C CYS A 187 14.84 -7.62 11.22
N HIS A 188 14.23 -6.48 11.56
CA HIS A 188 14.43 -5.85 12.86
C HIS A 188 13.97 -6.75 14.02
N VAL A 189 12.83 -7.44 13.86
CA VAL A 189 12.33 -8.41 14.85
C VAL A 189 13.29 -9.59 15.02
N CYS A 190 13.93 -10.06 13.95
CA CYS A 190 14.90 -11.16 14.02
C CYS A 190 16.26 -10.75 14.60
N HIS A 191 16.76 -9.55 14.30
CA HIS A 191 18.08 -9.08 14.76
C HIS A 191 18.05 -8.45 16.16
N TYR A 192 16.95 -7.81 16.58
CA TYR A 192 16.82 -7.22 17.92
C TYR A 192 16.86 -8.29 19.03
N VAL A 193 16.30 -9.48 18.76
CA VAL A 193 16.28 -10.60 19.72
C VAL A 193 17.67 -11.25 19.90
N SER A 194 18.61 -10.98 19.00
CA SER A 194 19.95 -11.60 19.01
C SER A 194 21.02 -10.72 19.68
N GLY A 195 20.76 -9.43 19.88
CA GLY A 195 21.68 -8.48 20.51
C GLY A 195 21.30 -8.18 21.96
N GLY A 196 21.81 -8.97 22.90
CA GLY A 196 21.63 -8.72 24.34
C GLY A 196 22.33 -7.43 24.80
N LYS A 197 21.68 -6.29 24.62
CA LYS A 197 21.84 -5.04 25.40
C LYS A 197 20.68 -4.12 25.04
N ALA A 198 19.63 -4.17 25.87
CA ALA A 198 18.50 -3.26 25.78
C ALA A 198 18.94 -1.86 26.22
N THR A 199 19.33 -1.01 25.28
CA THR A 199 19.14 0.43 25.44
C THR A 199 17.71 0.74 25.02
N SER A 200 16.89 1.16 25.98
CA SER A 200 15.49 1.54 25.78
C SER A 200 15.37 2.73 24.84
N MET A 201 15.22 2.47 23.54
CA MET A 201 14.63 3.44 22.63
C MET A 201 13.13 3.15 22.53
N ASN A 202 12.32 4.17 22.79
CA ASN A 202 10.87 4.17 22.70
C ASN A 202 10.46 3.96 21.22
N LEU A 203 10.37 2.70 20.79
CA LEU A 203 10.13 2.27 19.40
C LEU A 203 8.63 2.09 19.06
N SER A 204 7.72 2.61 19.89
CA SER A 204 6.27 2.59 19.61
C SER A 204 5.85 3.54 18.47
N GLY A 205 6.74 4.39 17.96
CA GLY A 205 6.42 5.45 17.02
C GLY A 205 6.50 5.11 15.52
N GLU A 206 7.37 4.17 15.11
CA GLU A 206 7.82 4.08 13.71
C GLU A 206 7.65 2.70 13.02
N LEU A 207 7.43 1.62 13.76
CA LEU A 207 7.19 0.28 13.18
C LEU A 207 5.70 -0.12 13.09
N GLY A 208 4.78 0.74 13.52
CA GLY A 208 3.34 0.46 13.61
C GLY A 208 2.56 0.47 12.29
N GLY A 209 3.18 0.12 11.16
CA GLY A 209 2.58 0.37 9.85
C GLY A 209 2.78 -0.68 8.77
N VAL A 210 3.36 -1.84 9.07
CA VAL A 210 3.34 -2.95 8.11
C VAL A 210 2.33 -3.98 8.56
N VAL A 211 1.15 -3.85 7.98
CA VAL A 211 0.07 -4.81 8.10
C VAL A 211 -0.33 -5.14 6.65
N VAL A 212 0.13 -6.28 6.14
CA VAL A 212 -0.50 -6.88 4.97
C VAL A 212 -1.76 -7.54 5.48
N LEU A 213 -2.87 -6.84 5.40
CA LEU A 213 -4.19 -7.45 5.50
C LEU A 213 -4.96 -7.08 4.25
N ALA A 214 -5.30 -8.11 3.48
CA ALA A 214 -6.46 -8.05 2.61
C ALA A 214 -7.66 -7.65 3.48
N SER A 215 -8.34 -6.55 3.14
CA SER A 215 -9.58 -6.16 3.80
C SER A 215 -10.62 -7.28 3.63
N GLU A 216 -11.60 -7.35 4.54
CA GLU A 216 -12.73 -8.29 4.47
C GLU A 216 -13.46 -8.22 3.12
N GLU A 217 -13.59 -7.01 2.59
CA GLU A 217 -14.16 -6.71 1.27
C GLU A 217 -13.29 -7.22 0.09
N LEU A 218 -11.97 -7.29 0.28
CA LEU A 218 -11.04 -7.92 -0.68
C LEU A 218 -11.15 -9.46 -0.62
N GLY A 219 -11.44 -10.01 0.57
CA GLY A 219 -11.62 -11.44 0.81
C GLY A 219 -12.92 -12.01 0.23
N GLU A 220 -13.98 -11.20 0.13
CA GLU A 220 -15.26 -11.63 -0.46
C GLU A 220 -15.24 -11.73 -1.99
N ARG A 221 -14.35 -10.98 -2.67
CA ARG A 221 -14.26 -10.96 -4.15
C ARG A 221 -13.24 -11.95 -4.72
N PHE A 222 -12.35 -12.51 -3.90
CA PHE A 222 -11.34 -13.47 -4.34
C PHE A 222 -11.81 -14.90 -4.07
N GLN A 223 -11.81 -15.78 -5.09
CA GLN A 223 -12.06 -17.19 -4.82
C GLN A 223 -10.90 -17.75 -3.98
N ARG A 224 -11.18 -18.70 -3.08
CA ARG A 224 -10.18 -19.31 -2.17
C ARG A 224 -8.88 -19.74 -2.87
N LYS A 225 -8.98 -20.21 -4.12
CA LYS A 225 -7.85 -20.61 -4.97
C LYS A 225 -6.92 -19.46 -5.38
N ASP A 226 -7.46 -18.24 -5.47
CA ASP A 226 -6.75 -17.02 -5.86
C ASP A 226 -5.98 -16.46 -4.66
N LEU A 227 -6.57 -16.52 -3.45
CA LEU A 227 -5.93 -16.17 -2.19
C LEU A 227 -4.85 -17.20 -1.77
N ASP A 228 -5.13 -18.50 -1.92
CA ASP A 228 -4.17 -19.57 -1.65
C ASP A 228 -2.96 -19.51 -2.58
N SER A 229 -3.17 -19.09 -3.84
CA SER A 229 -2.10 -18.87 -4.81
C SER A 229 -1.28 -17.62 -4.50
N LEU A 230 -1.89 -16.53 -4.04
CA LEU A 230 -1.18 -15.31 -3.66
C LEU A 230 -0.38 -15.48 -2.37
N VAL A 231 -1.00 -16.05 -1.32
CA VAL A 231 -0.39 -16.23 0.01
C VAL A 231 0.66 -17.35 -0.01
N SER A 232 0.38 -18.51 -0.63
CA SER A 232 1.36 -19.60 -0.75
C SER A 232 2.51 -19.29 -1.70
N TYR A 233 2.41 -18.20 -2.45
CA TYR A 233 3.46 -17.69 -3.32
C TYR A 233 4.26 -16.58 -2.66
N HIS A 234 3.60 -15.65 -1.96
CA HIS A 234 4.28 -14.64 -1.15
C HIS A 234 5.14 -15.30 -0.07
N ILE A 235 4.61 -16.29 0.65
CA ILE A 235 5.37 -17.03 1.68
C ILE A 235 6.52 -17.83 1.06
N ARG A 236 6.34 -18.40 -0.15
CA ARG A 236 7.43 -19.13 -0.85
C ARG A 236 8.53 -18.18 -1.32
N LYS A 237 8.13 -17.02 -1.84
CA LYS A 237 9.03 -15.94 -2.26
C LYS A 237 9.71 -15.29 -1.05
N GLU A 238 9.04 -15.18 0.08
CA GLU A 238 9.63 -14.77 1.37
C GLU A 238 10.71 -15.78 1.79
N LEU A 239 10.46 -17.09 1.69
CA LEU A 239 11.47 -18.12 1.97
C LEU A 239 12.65 -18.08 0.98
N GLU A 240 12.38 -17.96 -0.33
CA GLU A 240 13.41 -17.89 -1.38
C GLU A 240 14.22 -16.58 -1.34
N GLN A 241 13.58 -15.44 -1.05
CA GLN A 241 14.27 -14.16 -0.85
C GLN A 241 15.02 -14.15 0.48
N MET A 242 14.49 -14.75 1.55
CA MET A 242 15.25 -14.96 2.78
C MET A 242 16.50 -15.81 2.54
N ASP A 243 16.47 -16.81 1.66
CA ASP A 243 17.66 -17.58 1.29
C ASP A 243 18.63 -16.78 0.40
N LEU A 244 18.14 -15.96 -0.54
CA LEU A 244 18.98 -15.02 -1.31
C LEU A 244 19.66 -13.96 -0.43
N TYR A 245 18.96 -13.43 0.58
CA TYR A 245 19.51 -12.45 1.52
C TYR A 245 20.37 -13.10 2.63
N ARG A 246 20.08 -14.35 3.05
CA ARG A 246 20.96 -15.16 3.90
C ARG A 246 22.34 -15.33 3.25
N ASN A 247 22.39 -15.38 1.92
CA ASN A 247 23.63 -15.43 1.16
C ASN A 247 24.35 -14.06 1.01
N ASN A 248 23.64 -12.94 1.18
CA ASN A 248 24.20 -11.59 1.19
C ASN A 248 24.57 -11.07 2.59
N CYS A 249 24.36 -11.85 3.64
CA CYS A 249 24.89 -11.58 4.98
C CYS A 249 26.44 -11.67 5.03
N LYS A 250 27.12 -12.20 4.00
CA LYS A 250 28.59 -12.29 3.95
C LYS A 250 29.28 -10.93 4.07
N THR A 251 28.65 -9.86 3.60
CA THR A 251 29.21 -8.50 3.70
C THR A 251 29.22 -7.98 5.14
N CYS A 252 28.27 -8.43 5.97
CA CYS A 252 28.19 -8.08 7.39
C CYS A 252 28.75 -9.18 8.32
N HIS A 253 28.93 -10.39 7.80
CA HIS A 253 29.44 -11.58 8.49
C HIS A 253 30.42 -12.34 7.58
N PRO A 254 31.63 -11.79 7.35
CA PRO A 254 32.59 -12.34 6.39
C PRO A 254 33.09 -13.74 6.76
N ASP A 255 33.05 -14.11 8.05
CA ASP A 255 33.66 -15.36 8.56
C ASP A 255 32.70 -16.55 8.68
N GLY A 256 31.51 -16.50 8.10
CA GLY A 256 30.62 -17.67 8.02
C GLY A 256 30.00 -18.06 9.37
N GLN A 257 28.72 -17.70 9.52
CA GLN A 257 27.88 -17.89 10.71
C GLN A 257 28.42 -17.24 12.00
N PRO A 258 27.54 -16.64 12.82
CA PRO A 258 27.95 -16.15 14.12
C PRO A 258 28.54 -17.32 14.92
N LYS A 259 29.81 -17.20 15.31
CA LYS A 259 30.40 -18.09 16.32
C LYS A 259 29.45 -18.08 17.50
N ARG A 260 28.82 -19.23 17.77
CA ARG A 260 28.19 -19.51 19.06
C ARG A 260 29.30 -19.47 20.10
N GLU A 261 29.65 -18.27 20.56
CA GLU A 261 30.23 -18.14 21.88
C GLU A 261 29.28 -18.84 22.83
N LYS A 262 29.85 -19.65 23.74
CA LYS A 262 29.13 -20.30 24.81
C LYS A 262 28.60 -19.22 25.74
N LEU A 263 27.54 -18.55 25.31
CA LEU A 263 26.71 -17.69 26.12
C LEU A 263 26.18 -18.60 27.23
N GLY A 264 26.61 -18.30 28.46
CA GLY A 264 25.99 -18.84 29.66
C GLY A 264 24.48 -18.75 29.51
N GLN A 265 23.77 -19.76 29.99
CA GLN A 265 22.33 -19.94 29.81
C GLN A 265 21.54 -18.70 30.23
N VAL A 266 21.36 -17.75 29.31
CA VAL A 266 20.35 -16.70 29.42
C VAL A 266 19.03 -17.42 29.21
N LYS A 267 18.16 -17.42 30.23
CA LYS A 267 16.79 -17.91 30.11
C LYS A 267 16.14 -17.22 28.91
N LYS A 268 15.96 -17.93 27.80
CA LYS A 268 15.15 -17.46 26.67
C LYS A 268 13.71 -17.36 27.14
N GLY A 269 13.31 -16.19 27.62
CA GLY A 269 11.90 -15.86 27.80
C GLY A 269 11.27 -15.69 26.42
N GLY A 270 10.91 -16.80 25.78
CA GLY A 270 10.06 -16.75 24.59
C GLY A 270 8.71 -16.14 24.97
N ARG A 271 8.14 -15.30 24.09
CA ARG A 271 6.75 -14.85 24.26
C ARG A 271 5.84 -16.08 24.31
N SER A 272 4.97 -16.10 25.31
CA SER A 272 3.86 -17.03 25.40
C SER A 272 2.96 -16.88 24.18
N ARG A 273 2.18 -17.93 23.91
CA ARG A 273 1.23 -17.94 22.81
C ARG A 273 0.19 -16.83 22.92
N ASP A 274 -0.22 -16.49 24.14
CA ASP A 274 -1.21 -15.45 24.37
C ASP A 274 -0.64 -14.04 24.14
N GLU A 275 0.65 -13.82 24.42
CA GLU A 275 1.35 -12.58 24.06
C GLU A 275 1.45 -12.41 22.54
N TRP A 276 1.64 -13.50 21.80
CA TRP A 276 1.58 -13.48 20.34
C TRP A 276 0.20 -13.16 19.81
N ILE A 277 -0.84 -13.78 20.37
CA ILE A 277 -2.22 -13.51 19.96
C ILE A 277 -2.59 -12.04 20.24
N SER A 278 -2.18 -11.50 21.38
CA SER A 278 -2.42 -10.10 21.76
C SER A 278 -1.71 -9.12 20.83
N LEU A 279 -0.45 -9.42 20.47
CA LEU A 279 0.30 -8.62 19.49
C LEU A 279 -0.39 -8.64 18.12
N ILE A 280 -0.82 -9.80 17.63
CA ILE A 280 -1.47 -9.93 16.33
C ILE A 280 -2.79 -9.15 16.32
N ALA A 281 -3.61 -9.24 17.37
CA ALA A 281 -4.85 -8.47 17.46
C ALA A 281 -4.60 -6.95 17.43
N SER A 282 -3.59 -6.48 18.18
CA SER A 282 -3.18 -5.07 18.17
C SER A 282 -2.69 -4.61 16.79
N LEU A 283 -1.90 -5.42 16.10
CA LEU A 283 -1.43 -5.11 14.73
C LEU A 283 -2.59 -5.11 13.73
N GLN A 284 -3.61 -5.94 13.92
CA GLN A 284 -4.80 -5.99 13.07
C GLN A 284 -5.83 -4.87 13.39
N GLY A 285 -5.57 -4.05 14.41
CA GLY A 285 -6.52 -3.03 14.88
C GLY A 285 -7.83 -3.64 15.39
N GLN A 286 -7.78 -4.87 15.91
CA GLN A 286 -8.94 -5.59 16.44
C GLN A 286 -8.91 -5.65 17.95
N ASP A 287 -10.07 -5.46 18.57
CA ASP A 287 -10.22 -5.69 20.00
C ASP A 287 -10.03 -7.18 20.31
N LEU A 288 -9.24 -7.48 21.35
CA LEU A 288 -8.93 -8.84 21.75
C LEU A 288 -10.08 -9.48 22.55
N ASN A 289 -11.22 -9.67 21.89
CA ASN A 289 -12.35 -10.43 22.39
C ASN A 289 -12.17 -11.94 22.11
N LYS A 290 -13.12 -12.76 22.60
CA LYS A 290 -13.08 -14.23 22.46
C LYS A 290 -13.05 -14.69 20.99
N GLU A 291 -13.80 -14.03 20.13
CA GLU A 291 -13.90 -14.35 18.71
C GLU A 291 -12.59 -14.04 17.98
N THR A 292 -12.06 -12.82 18.12
CA THR A 292 -10.75 -12.39 17.59
C THR A 292 -9.65 -13.34 18.05
N ARG A 293 -9.62 -13.67 19.34
CA ARG A 293 -8.63 -14.59 19.92
C ARG A 293 -8.69 -15.98 19.27
N ASN A 294 -9.90 -16.52 19.09
CA ASN A 294 -10.09 -17.83 18.46
C ASN A 294 -9.66 -17.82 16.98
N LYS A 295 -10.03 -16.76 16.25
CA LYS A 295 -9.64 -16.57 14.84
C LYS A 295 -8.13 -16.55 14.68
N ILE A 296 -7.42 -15.75 15.48
CA ILE A 296 -5.96 -15.67 15.47
C ILE A 296 -5.34 -17.03 15.88
N LYS A 297 -5.89 -17.68 16.90
CA LYS A 297 -5.40 -18.99 17.35
C LYS A 297 -5.49 -20.04 16.24
N SER A 298 -6.62 -20.11 15.53
CA SER A 298 -6.82 -21.02 14.41
C SER A 298 -5.87 -20.73 13.24
N GLN A 299 -5.58 -19.45 12.97
CA GLN A 299 -4.58 -19.06 11.97
C GLN A 299 -3.17 -19.53 12.36
N ILE A 300 -2.76 -19.29 13.62
CA ILE A 300 -1.46 -19.76 14.13
C ILE A 300 -1.37 -21.29 14.01
N ASP A 301 -2.40 -22.03 14.45
CA ASP A 301 -2.40 -23.50 14.38
C ASP A 301 -2.34 -24.02 12.94
N TYR A 302 -3.06 -23.37 12.02
CA TYR A 302 -2.99 -23.70 10.61
C TYR A 302 -1.55 -23.54 10.06
N HIS A 303 -0.91 -22.41 10.32
CA HIS A 303 0.46 -22.15 9.86
C HIS A 303 1.49 -23.09 10.49
N VAL A 304 1.41 -23.33 11.80
CA VAL A 304 2.29 -24.27 12.51
C VAL A 304 2.12 -25.68 11.96
N SER A 305 0.88 -26.14 11.76
CA SER A 305 0.62 -27.49 11.24
C SER A 305 1.14 -27.68 9.81
N ARG A 306 1.08 -26.64 8.98
CA ARG A 306 1.59 -26.67 7.60
C ARG A 306 3.11 -26.73 7.58
N TYR A 307 3.77 -25.99 8.47
CA TYR A 307 5.22 -26.00 8.62
C TYR A 307 5.73 -27.34 9.15
N LEU A 308 5.04 -27.95 10.12
CA LEU A 308 5.41 -29.29 10.61
C LEU A 308 5.26 -30.37 9.53
N LYS A 309 4.36 -30.18 8.56
CA LYS A 309 4.16 -31.08 7.42
C LYS A 309 5.21 -30.91 6.31
N SER A 310 5.91 -29.77 6.23
CA SER A 310 6.97 -29.57 5.21
C SER A 310 8.29 -30.29 5.56
N GLY A 311 8.40 -30.88 6.75
CA GLY A 311 9.61 -31.59 7.19
C GLY A 311 10.68 -30.67 7.80
N ASP A 312 10.42 -29.38 7.92
CA ASP A 312 11.35 -28.42 8.49
C ASP A 312 11.35 -28.50 10.03
N LYS A 313 12.46 -28.96 10.62
CA LYS A 313 12.60 -29.05 12.08
C LYS A 313 12.71 -27.66 12.71
N ILE A 314 11.76 -27.31 13.58
CA ILE A 314 11.87 -26.14 14.47
C ILE A 314 12.79 -26.49 15.64
N LEU A 315 13.98 -25.87 15.70
CA LEU A 315 14.82 -25.90 16.90
C LEU A 315 14.19 -25.01 17.99
N GLY A 316 13.44 -25.62 18.91
CA GLY A 316 13.12 -25.00 20.20
C GLY A 316 11.64 -24.87 20.60
N TYR A 317 10.72 -25.62 20.00
CA TYR A 317 9.34 -25.70 20.48
C TYR A 317 9.15 -26.94 21.38
N LYS A 318 9.09 -26.73 22.70
CA LYS A 318 8.33 -27.57 23.64
C LYS A 318 7.26 -26.69 24.24
#